data_AF-A0A699RDG8-F1
#
_entry.id   AF-A0A699RDG8-F1
#
_cell.length_a   1.000
_cell.length_b   1.000
_cell.length_c   1.000
_cell.angle_alpha   90.00
_cell.angle_beta   90.00
_cell.angle_gamma   90.00
#
_symmetry.space_group_name_H-M   'P 1'
#
loop_
_entity.id
_entity.type
_entity.pdbx_description
1 polymer ?
#
loop_
_entity_poly.entity_id
_entity_poly.type
_entity_poly.pdbx_seq_one_letter_code
_entity_poly.pdbx_strand_id
1 'polypeptide(L)'
;QTDEELTENDIKRMDADDQAIQIILLGLSGDIYAAVDSCEIAKEIWERVRQMMKGSDIREQEKKAKLFNKWEKFTSTDGESIESYYHRFMQLMNDLKRNKHFPESIAANLKFLNNLQPE
;
A
#
# COMPACT_ATOMS: atom_id res chain seq x y z
N GLN A 1 -11.89 -43.66 -21.32
CA GLN A 1 -12.13 -42.35 -20.69
C GLN A 1 -12.58 -42.66 -19.28
N THR A 2 -11.70 -42.47 -18.30
CA THR A 2 -12.02 -42.62 -16.89
C THR A 2 -12.43 -41.24 -16.41
N ASP A 3 -13.72 -41.06 -16.16
CA ASP A 3 -14.21 -40.00 -15.25
C ASP A 3 -13.74 -40.44 -13.86
N GLU A 4 -12.69 -39.82 -13.32
CA GLU A 4 -12.33 -39.99 -11.92
C GLU A 4 -13.40 -39.30 -11.07
N GLU A 5 -14.25 -40.11 -10.43
CA GLU A 5 -15.30 -39.64 -9.53
C GLU A 5 -14.63 -38.98 -8.31
N LEU A 6 -14.75 -37.65 -8.19
CA LEU A 6 -14.17 -36.87 -7.09
C LEU A 6 -14.77 -37.35 -5.75
N THR A 7 -13.91 -37.64 -4.78
CA THR A 7 -14.37 -38.09 -3.47
C THR A 7 -14.92 -36.93 -2.65
N GLU A 8 -15.79 -37.21 -1.67
CA GLU A 8 -16.33 -36.19 -0.75
C GLU A 8 -15.21 -35.42 -0.01
N ASN A 9 -14.06 -36.06 0.20
CA ASN A 9 -12.88 -35.42 0.80
C ASN A 9 -12.17 -34.47 -0.16
N ASP A 10 -12.15 -34.77 -1.46
CA ASP A 10 -11.58 -33.90 -2.48
C ASP A 10 -12.43 -32.63 -2.64
N ILE A 11 -13.77 -32.78 -2.63
CA ILE A 11 -14.70 -31.65 -2.65
C ILE A 11 -14.50 -30.73 -1.44
N LYS A 12 -14.46 -31.29 -0.22
CA LYS A 12 -14.22 -30.50 1.01
C LYS A 12 -12.87 -29.77 1.00
N ARG A 13 -11.85 -30.38 0.37
CA ARG A 13 -10.53 -29.78 0.26
C ARG A 13 -10.52 -28.64 -0.77
N MET A 14 -11.24 -28.79 -1.88
CA MET A 14 -11.42 -27.73 -2.87
C MET A 14 -12.17 -26.53 -2.27
N ASP A 15 -13.27 -26.76 -1.54
CA ASP A 15 -14.02 -25.70 -0.86
C ASP A 15 -13.16 -24.92 0.14
N ALA A 16 -12.29 -25.62 0.87
CA ALA A 16 -11.37 -24.99 1.82
C ALA A 16 -10.26 -24.19 1.12
N ASP A 17 -9.75 -24.67 -0.02
CA ASP A 17 -8.75 -23.96 -0.81
C ASP A 17 -9.35 -22.70 -1.44
N ASP A 18 -10.57 -22.78 -1.99
CA ASP A 18 -11.31 -21.64 -2.53
C ASP A 18 -11.54 -20.56 -1.47
N GLN A 19 -11.95 -20.94 -0.25
CA GLN A 19 -12.08 -20.01 0.86
C GLN A 19 -10.75 -19.35 1.23
N ALA A 20 -9.66 -20.13 1.26
CA ALA A 20 -8.33 -19.60 1.54
C ALA A 20 -7.86 -18.63 0.46
N ILE A 21 -8.13 -18.93 -0.82
CA ILE A 21 -7.85 -18.05 -1.96
C ILE A 21 -8.62 -16.73 -1.78
N GLN A 22 -9.93 -16.77 -1.53
CA GLN A 22 -10.74 -15.57 -1.35
C GLN A 22 -10.22 -14.70 -0.19
N ILE A 23 -9.89 -15.31 0.96
CA ILE A 23 -9.35 -14.59 2.12
C ILE A 23 -8.01 -13.94 1.79
N ILE A 24 -7.11 -14.65 1.09
CA ILE A 24 -5.82 -14.09 0.68
C ILE A 24 -6.04 -12.92 -0.29
N LEU A 25 -6.84 -13.10 -1.34
CA LEU A 25 -7.09 -12.08 -2.37
C LEU A 25 -7.73 -10.80 -1.83
N LEU A 26 -8.64 -10.91 -0.84
CA LEU A 26 -9.25 -9.74 -0.18
C LEU A 26 -8.22 -8.83 0.52
N GLY A 27 -7.06 -9.37 0.91
CA GLY A 27 -5.99 -8.63 1.57
C GLY A 27 -4.93 -8.04 0.62
N LEU A 28 -4.98 -8.32 -0.68
CA LEU A 28 -3.95 -7.91 -1.64
C LEU A 28 -4.30 -6.57 -2.30
N SER A 29 -3.27 -5.77 -2.58
CA SER A 29 -3.42 -4.61 -3.47
C SER A 29 -3.60 -5.06 -4.92
N GLY A 30 -4.18 -4.20 -5.78
CA GLY A 30 -4.41 -4.51 -7.19
C GLY A 30 -3.15 -4.95 -7.95
N ASP A 31 -1.98 -4.39 -7.61
CA ASP A 31 -0.70 -4.76 -8.21
C ASP A 31 -0.25 -6.18 -7.83
N ILE A 32 -0.52 -6.59 -6.58
CA ILE A 32 -0.19 -7.95 -6.12
C ILE A 32 -1.22 -8.95 -6.70
N TYR A 33 -2.49 -8.56 -6.78
CA TYR A 33 -3.54 -9.35 -7.44
C TYR A 33 -3.17 -9.68 -8.89
N ALA A 34 -2.80 -8.68 -9.69
CA ALA A 34 -2.39 -8.87 -11.08
C ALA A 34 -1.17 -9.78 -11.22
N ALA A 35 -0.30 -9.86 -10.21
CA ALA A 35 0.86 -10.73 -10.23
C ALA A 35 0.56 -12.19 -9.90
N VAL A 36 -0.59 -12.49 -9.28
CA VAL A 36 -1.03 -13.84 -8.86
C VAL A 36 -2.27 -14.32 -9.61
N ASP A 37 -2.73 -13.58 -10.63
CA ASP A 37 -3.96 -13.84 -11.40
C ASP A 37 -3.99 -15.20 -12.11
N SER A 38 -2.81 -15.78 -12.34
CA SER A 38 -2.56 -17.05 -13.02
C SER A 38 -2.32 -18.20 -12.05
N CYS A 39 -2.37 -17.97 -10.74
CA CYS A 39 -2.25 -19.01 -9.74
C CYS A 39 -3.62 -19.61 -9.44
N GLU A 40 -3.72 -20.94 -9.48
CA GLU A 40 -4.98 -21.66 -9.33
C GLU A 40 -5.21 -22.20 -7.91
N ILE A 41 -4.16 -22.33 -7.12
CA ILE A 41 -4.22 -22.91 -5.76
C ILE A 41 -3.71 -21.95 -4.68
N ALA A 42 -4.31 -22.00 -3.49
CA ALA A 42 -4.01 -21.08 -2.39
C ALA A 42 -2.52 -21.07 -2.02
N LYS A 43 -1.87 -22.25 -2.08
CA LYS A 43 -0.46 -22.42 -1.76
C LYS A 43 0.45 -21.64 -2.73
N GLU A 44 0.15 -21.65 -4.02
CA GLU A 44 0.95 -20.93 -5.03
C GLU A 44 0.81 -19.42 -4.87
N ILE A 45 -0.42 -18.94 -4.66
CA ILE A 45 -0.69 -17.53 -4.35
C ILE A 45 0.12 -17.13 -3.11
N TRP A 46 0.03 -17.90 -2.03
CA TRP A 46 0.76 -17.63 -0.79
C TRP A 46 2.28 -17.58 -0.99
N GLU A 47 2.87 -18.55 -1.68
CA GLU A 47 4.31 -18.60 -1.92
C GLU A 47 4.78 -17.44 -2.81
N ARG A 48 4.01 -17.09 -3.84
CA ARG A 48 4.31 -15.98 -4.76
C ARG A 48 4.22 -14.63 -4.07
N VAL A 49 3.15 -14.38 -3.29
CA VAL A 49 3.04 -13.18 -2.44
C VAL A 49 4.23 -13.10 -1.48
N ARG A 50 4.57 -14.21 -0.81
CA ARG A 50 5.71 -14.25 0.12
C ARG A 50 7.04 -13.94 -0.57
N GLN A 51 7.25 -14.39 -1.81
CA GLN A 51 8.44 -14.06 -2.59
C GLN A 51 8.48 -12.60 -3.00
N MET A 52 7.35 -12.04 -3.46
CA MET A 52 7.24 -10.61 -3.78
C MET A 52 7.56 -9.74 -2.56
N MET A 53 7.03 -10.11 -1.39
CA MET A 53 7.28 -9.41 -0.13
C MET A 53 8.74 -9.51 0.34
N LYS A 54 9.47 -10.56 -0.05
CA LYS A 54 10.92 -10.69 0.19
C LYS A 54 11.77 -9.84 -0.74
N GLY A 55 11.31 -9.60 -1.97
CA GLY A 55 11.99 -8.76 -2.97
C GLY A 55 11.81 -7.26 -2.72
N SER A 56 10.77 -6.87 -1.99
CA SER A 56 10.59 -5.51 -1.48
C SER A 56 11.42 -5.29 -0.21
N ASP A 57 12.26 -4.25 -0.16
CA ASP A 57 12.85 -3.82 1.11
C ASP A 57 11.73 -3.27 1.99
N ILE A 58 11.28 -4.08 2.94
CA ILE A 58 10.26 -3.73 3.94
C ILE A 58 10.61 -2.39 4.62
N ARG A 59 11.91 -2.13 4.87
CA ARG A 59 12.34 -0.86 5.48
C ARG A 59 12.10 0.32 4.55
N GLU A 60 12.23 0.14 3.24
CA GLU A 60 11.94 1.17 2.24
C GLU A 60 10.44 1.48 2.20
N GLN A 61 9.58 0.46 2.22
CA GLN A 61 8.12 0.63 2.26
C GLN A 61 7.66 1.26 3.58
N GLU A 62 8.21 0.84 4.72
CA GLU A 62 7.94 1.48 6.02
C GLU A 62 8.35 2.95 6.02
N LYS A 63 9.50 3.29 5.43
CA LYS A 63 9.95 4.68 5.31
C LYS A 63 8.99 5.50 4.46
N LYS A 64 8.47 4.93 3.36
CA LYS A 64 7.44 5.56 2.52
C LYS A 64 6.14 5.79 3.29
N ALA A 65 5.62 4.76 3.95
CA ALA A 65 4.39 4.85 4.74
C ALA A 65 4.49 5.91 5.86
N LYS A 66 5.64 5.97 6.57
CA LYS A 66 5.90 6.99 7.59
C LYS A 66 5.88 8.40 7.00
N LEU A 67 6.51 8.60 5.84
CA LEU A 67 6.57 9.91 5.18
C LEU A 67 5.19 10.35 4.65
N PHE A 68 4.41 9.42 4.11
CA PHE A 68 3.05 9.67 3.65
C PHE A 68 2.11 10.04 4.80
N ASN A 69 2.18 9.32 5.93
CA ASN A 69 1.42 9.66 7.13
C ASN A 69 1.81 11.05 7.69
N LYS A 70 3.11 11.42 7.62
CA LYS A 70 3.56 12.78 7.98
C LYS A 70 2.97 13.83 7.04
N TRP A 71 2.89 13.55 5.74
CA TRP A 71 2.24 14.41 4.75
C TRP A 71 0.74 14.58 5.00
N GLU A 72 0.03 13.47 5.21
CA GLU A 72 -1.41 13.47 5.46
C GLU A 72 -1.76 14.34 6.68
N LYS A 73 -1.00 14.19 7.76
CA LYS A 73 -1.17 14.93 9.02
C LYS A 73 -0.51 16.30 9.04
N PHE A 74 0.11 16.73 7.94
CA PHE A 74 0.80 18.01 7.90
C PHE A 74 -0.21 19.16 7.99
N THR A 75 -0.10 19.92 9.08
CA THR A 75 -0.89 21.11 9.34
C THR A 75 -0.07 22.15 10.10
N SER A 76 -0.50 23.40 9.99
CA SER A 76 -0.01 24.47 10.86
C SER A 76 -0.38 24.18 12.32
N THR A 77 0.47 24.65 13.24
CA THR A 77 0.22 24.58 14.68
C THR A 77 -0.15 25.95 15.24
N ASP A 78 -0.91 25.98 16.33
CA ASP A 78 -1.35 27.23 16.96
C ASP A 78 -0.16 28.18 17.26
N GLY A 79 -0.24 29.41 16.76
CA GLY A 79 0.80 30.42 16.93
C GLY A 79 2.06 30.22 16.05
N GLU A 80 2.04 29.27 15.10
CA GLU A 80 3.11 29.12 14.11
C GLU A 80 3.07 30.27 13.09
N SER A 81 4.20 30.95 12.89
CA SER A 81 4.29 31.96 11.83
C SER A 81 4.25 31.33 10.44
N ILE A 82 3.76 32.08 9.45
CA ILE A 82 3.77 31.64 8.04
C ILE A 82 5.18 31.22 7.58
N GLU A 83 6.22 31.94 8.00
CA GLU A 83 7.61 31.61 7.65
C GLU A 83 8.04 30.26 8.22
N SER A 84 7.73 29.98 9.49
CA SER A 84 8.01 28.70 10.14
C SER A 84 7.27 27.55 9.45
N TYR A 85 5.98 27.75 9.15
CA TYR A 85 5.15 26.78 8.44
C TYR A 85 5.72 26.47 7.05
N TYR A 86 6.06 27.51 6.28
CA TYR A 86 6.65 27.36 4.94
C TYR A 86 7.98 26.60 5.01
N HIS A 87 8.83 26.91 5.98
CA HIS A 87 10.10 26.21 6.15
C HIS A 87 9.89 24.70 6.39
N ARG A 88 8.99 24.33 7.31
CA ARG A 88 8.63 22.93 7.59
C ARG A 88 8.02 22.23 6.38
N PHE A 89 7.16 22.92 5.63
CA PHE A 89 6.56 22.40 4.41
C PHE A 89 7.64 22.10 3.35
N MET A 90 8.60 23.02 3.15
CA MET A 90 9.69 22.83 2.20
C MET A 90 10.62 21.66 2.58
N GLN A 91 10.89 21.46 3.88
CA GLN A 91 11.63 20.29 4.35
C GLN A 91 10.90 18.98 4.00
N LEU A 92 9.59 18.92 4.26
CA LEU A 92 8.76 17.76 3.93
C LEU A 92 8.73 17.48 2.43
N MET A 93 8.60 18.52 1.59
CA MET A 93 8.63 18.39 0.13
C MET A 93 9.98 17.88 -0.37
N ASN A 94 11.09 18.34 0.21
CA ASN A 94 12.43 17.85 -0.12
C ASN A 94 12.61 16.36 0.25
N ASP A 95 12.09 15.94 1.41
CA ASP A 95 12.10 14.53 1.81
C ASP A 95 11.30 13.66 0.85
N LEU A 96 10.09 14.10 0.47
CA LEU A 96 9.23 13.42 -0.50
C LEU A 96 9.93 13.26 -1.86
N LYS A 97 10.53 14.34 -2.36
CA LYS A 97 11.29 14.34 -3.62
C LYS A 97 12.48 13.38 -3.60
N ARG A 98 13.25 13.36 -2.50
CA ARG A 98 14.41 12.46 -2.33
C ARG A 98 14.02 10.98 -2.32
N ASN A 99 12.81 10.65 -1.88
CA ASN A 99 12.31 9.28 -1.88
C ASN A 99 11.55 8.91 -3.17
N LYS A 100 11.57 9.77 -4.21
CA LYS A 100 10.85 9.59 -5.50
C LYS A 100 9.32 9.53 -5.36
N HIS A 101 8.76 10.10 -4.29
CA HIS A 101 7.30 10.16 -4.07
C HIS A 101 6.89 11.63 -4.07
N PHE A 102 6.58 12.17 -5.25
CA PHE A 102 6.21 13.58 -5.39
C PHE A 102 4.70 13.67 -5.70
N PRO A 103 3.88 14.24 -4.81
CA PRO A 103 2.53 14.67 -5.19
C PRO A 103 2.65 15.69 -6.32
N GLU A 104 1.76 15.65 -7.32
CA GLU A 104 1.74 16.67 -8.38
C GLU A 104 1.79 18.09 -7.78
N SER A 105 2.45 19.04 -8.45
CA SER A 105 2.69 20.38 -7.86
C SER A 105 1.40 21.07 -7.43
N ILE A 106 0.28 20.80 -8.13
CA ILE A 106 -1.06 21.28 -7.79
C ILE A 106 -1.53 20.69 -6.45
N ALA A 107 -1.38 19.38 -6.24
CA ALA A 107 -1.75 18.71 -4.99
C ALA A 107 -0.92 19.25 -3.81
N ALA A 108 0.37 19.54 -4.03
CA ALA A 108 1.22 20.12 -3.01
C ALA A 108 0.79 21.54 -2.64
N ASN A 109 0.48 22.38 -3.63
CA ASN A 109 0.01 23.75 -3.40
C ASN A 109 -1.33 23.79 -2.67
N LEU A 110 -2.29 22.92 -3.05
CA LEU A 110 -3.57 22.81 -2.35
C LEU A 110 -3.38 22.35 -0.90
N LYS A 111 -2.48 21.39 -0.65
CA LYS A 111 -2.17 20.95 0.71
C LYS A 111 -1.58 22.09 1.55
N PHE A 112 -0.67 22.89 0.99
CA PHE A 112 -0.11 24.05 1.68
C PHE A 112 -1.20 25.04 2.11
N LEU A 113 -2.06 25.44 1.18
CA LEU A 113 -3.11 26.44 1.43
C LEU A 113 -4.19 25.94 2.40
N ASN A 114 -4.65 24.69 2.25
CA ASN A 114 -5.75 24.15 3.05
C ASN A 114 -5.41 23.90 4.52
N ASN A 115 -4.12 23.78 4.85
CA ASN A 115 -3.68 23.51 6.23
C ASN A 115 -2.94 24.68 6.86
N LEU A 116 -2.92 25.84 6.20
CA LEU A 116 -2.50 27.09 6.78
C LEU A 116 -3.69 27.71 7.51
N GLN A 117 -3.57 27.91 8.83
CA GLN A 117 -4.56 28.64 9.59
C GLN A 117 -4.47 30.15 9.28
N PRO A 118 -5.60 30.87 9.25
CA PRO A 118 -5.58 32.32 9.20
C PRO A 118 -5.01 32.89 10.51
N GLU A 119 -4.14 33.89 10.38
CA GLU A 119 -3.57 34.66 11.49
C GLU A 119 -4.61 35.56 12.18
#